data_AF-A0A7Z2VYE3-F1
#
_entry.id   AF-A0A7Z2VYE3-F1
#
_cell.length_a   1.000
_cell.length_b   1.000
_cell.length_c   1.000
_cell.angle_alpha   90.00
_cell.angle_beta   90.00
_cell.angle_gamma   90.00
#
_symmetry.space_group_name_H-M   'P 1'
#
loop_
_entity.id
_entity.type
_entity.pdbx_description
1 polymer ?
#
loop_
_entity_poly.entity_id
_entity_poly.type
_entity_poly.pdbx_seq_one_letter_code
_entity_poly.pdbx_strand_id
1 'polypeptide(L)'
;MRLPKITASLAALLLSSPFAALPVQAAPADTPAKQRLCKPCRMPSLPIALPRHGMVLAAGSFLSTGSLWYMVDLERGEASRILARDDRTAHKTDIVEHTTRPIPPDDLATLRRIADGIWASTGPLPTVMATDAAWDLWQLDGDDVRRDFGPGDPDGLGKEAKQIMQRLVGVAAPA
;
A
#
# COMPACT_ATOMS: atom_id res chain seq x y z
N MET A 1 58.75 32.68 -56.70
CA MET A 1 58.03 32.22 -57.90
C MET A 1 57.57 30.79 -57.65
N ARG A 2 56.25 30.58 -57.64
CA ARG A 2 55.45 29.32 -57.65
C ARG A 2 55.57 28.28 -56.50
N LEU A 3 54.47 28.19 -55.73
CA LEU A 3 53.96 27.03 -54.97
C LEU A 3 53.87 25.75 -55.83
N PRO A 4 53.97 24.55 -55.23
CA PRO A 4 52.77 23.77 -54.79
C PRO A 4 53.06 22.92 -53.54
N LYS A 5 52.15 22.23 -52.85
CA LYS A 5 50.69 22.08 -52.81
C LYS A 5 50.40 21.48 -51.42
N ILE A 6 49.37 21.98 -50.76
CA ILE A 6 48.83 21.46 -49.51
C ILE A 6 48.32 20.03 -49.76
N THR A 7 48.68 19.09 -48.90
CA THR A 7 47.98 17.79 -48.79
C THR A 7 47.38 17.69 -47.40
N ALA A 8 46.06 17.58 -47.39
CA ALA A 8 45.23 17.52 -46.20
C ALA A 8 44.87 16.06 -45.88
N SER A 9 44.75 15.82 -44.58
CA SER A 9 43.73 15.02 -43.91
C SER A 9 43.79 13.49 -43.86
N LEU A 10 43.95 13.05 -42.61
CA LEU A 10 43.10 12.12 -41.84
C LEU A 10 42.66 10.80 -42.49
N ALA A 11 43.10 9.69 -41.87
CA ALA A 11 42.24 8.54 -41.64
C ALA A 11 42.57 7.94 -40.26
N ALA A 12 41.70 8.20 -39.30
CA ALA A 12 41.69 7.57 -37.99
C ALA A 12 41.17 6.12 -38.16
N LEU A 13 42.00 5.14 -37.83
CA LEU A 13 41.60 3.74 -37.73
C LEU A 13 40.92 3.53 -36.37
N LEU A 14 39.59 3.64 -36.39
CA LEU A 14 38.70 3.22 -35.31
C LEU A 14 38.78 1.70 -35.18
N LEU A 15 39.51 1.22 -34.18
CA LEU A 15 39.49 -0.18 -33.74
C LEU A 15 38.10 -0.50 -33.19
N SER A 16 37.35 -1.26 -33.99
CA SER A 16 36.02 -1.77 -33.72
C SER A 16 36.09 -2.84 -32.64
N SER A 17 35.78 -2.49 -31.39
CA SER A 17 35.53 -3.46 -30.33
C SER A 17 34.06 -3.86 -30.36
N PRO A 18 33.71 -5.14 -30.58
CA PRO A 18 32.33 -5.59 -30.43
C PRO A 18 32.05 -5.76 -28.94
N PHE A 19 31.62 -4.69 -28.28
CA PHE A 19 30.88 -4.84 -27.03
C PHE A 19 29.55 -5.49 -27.39
N ALA A 20 29.47 -6.81 -27.20
CA ALA A 20 28.22 -7.53 -27.16
C ALA A 20 27.35 -6.83 -26.11
N ALA A 21 26.33 -6.11 -26.57
CA ALA A 21 25.30 -5.55 -25.70
C ALA A 21 24.60 -6.73 -25.02
N LEU A 22 24.93 -6.95 -23.76
CA LEU A 22 24.12 -7.81 -22.90
C LEU A 22 22.70 -7.23 -22.91
N PRO A 23 21.66 -8.04 -23.16
CA PRO A 23 20.31 -7.56 -22.96
C PRO A 23 20.20 -7.11 -21.50
N VAL A 24 19.87 -5.84 -21.29
CA VAL A 24 19.39 -5.36 -20.00
C VAL A 24 18.10 -6.12 -19.76
N GLN A 25 18.21 -7.23 -19.04
CA GLN A 25 17.08 -7.98 -18.56
C GLN A 25 16.44 -7.09 -17.50
N ALA A 26 15.36 -6.41 -17.87
CA ALA A 26 14.51 -5.73 -16.92
C ALA A 26 14.15 -6.75 -15.83
N ALA A 27 14.55 -6.46 -14.59
CA ALA A 27 14.14 -7.27 -13.46
C ALA A 27 12.61 -7.37 -13.46
N PRO A 28 12.01 -8.53 -13.17
CA PRO A 28 10.56 -8.66 -13.10
C PRO A 28 10.02 -7.63 -12.09
N ALA A 29 8.97 -6.91 -12.49
CA ALA A 29 8.41 -5.80 -11.73
C ALA A 29 7.69 -6.21 -10.43
N ASP A 30 7.58 -7.50 -10.12
CA ASP A 30 6.59 -7.99 -9.15
C ASP A 30 7.18 -8.78 -7.98
N THR A 31 8.31 -8.35 -7.42
CA THR A 31 8.70 -8.86 -6.10
C THR A 31 8.48 -7.75 -5.08
N PRO A 32 7.42 -7.84 -4.24
CA PRO A 32 7.26 -6.96 -3.09
C PRO A 32 8.57 -6.87 -2.32
N ALA A 33 8.88 -5.69 -1.78
CA ALA A 33 10.00 -5.56 -0.88
C ALA A 33 9.81 -6.53 0.29
N LYS A 34 10.45 -7.71 0.22
CA LYS A 34 10.26 -8.86 1.12
C LYS A 34 10.51 -8.54 2.60
N GLN A 35 11.04 -7.35 2.89
CA GLN A 35 11.36 -6.86 4.22
C GLN A 35 10.14 -6.50 5.08
N ARG A 36 8.94 -6.32 4.48
CA ARG A 36 7.70 -5.98 5.23
C ARG A 36 6.64 -7.07 5.19
N LEU A 37 6.97 -8.20 4.57
CA LEU A 37 6.15 -9.39 4.65
C LEU A 37 6.24 -9.91 6.08
N CYS A 38 5.12 -9.93 6.77
CA CYS A 38 5.05 -10.59 8.06
C CYS A 38 4.61 -12.04 7.81
N LYS A 39 5.54 -12.98 7.96
CA LYS A 39 5.26 -14.42 7.94
C LYS A 39 5.84 -15.07 9.21
N PRO A 40 5.00 -15.49 10.19
CA PRO A 40 3.55 -15.34 10.26
C PRO A 40 3.10 -13.95 10.75
N CYS A 41 2.21 -13.27 10.03
CA CYS A 41 1.50 -12.09 10.55
C CYS A 41 0.28 -12.54 11.33
N ARG A 42 0.32 -12.43 12.66
CA ARG A 42 -0.88 -12.63 13.47
C ARG A 42 -1.74 -11.38 13.36
N MET A 43 -2.68 -11.38 12.43
CA MET A 43 -3.71 -10.34 12.38
C MET A 43 -4.56 -10.40 13.66
N PRO A 44 -5.07 -9.24 14.12
CA PRO A 44 -6.07 -9.18 15.17
C PRO A 44 -7.27 -10.05 14.79
N SER A 45 -7.73 -10.89 15.73
CA SER A 45 -8.88 -11.76 15.52
C SER A 45 -10.16 -10.94 15.63
N LEU A 46 -10.57 -10.29 14.54
CA LEU A 46 -11.93 -9.77 14.43
C LEU A 46 -12.87 -10.96 14.18
N PRO A 47 -14.06 -11.02 14.81
CA PRO A 47 -15.03 -12.09 14.54
C PRO A 47 -15.79 -11.84 13.22
N ILE A 48 -15.04 -11.54 12.16
CA ILE A 48 -15.49 -11.36 10.78
C ILE A 48 -14.48 -12.04 9.85
N ALA A 49 -14.95 -12.50 8.70
CA ALA A 49 -14.05 -13.01 7.67
C ALA A 49 -13.21 -11.87 7.09
N LEU A 50 -11.89 -12.07 7.01
CA LEU A 50 -10.97 -11.16 6.35
C LEU A 50 -10.94 -11.47 4.84
N PRO A 51 -10.73 -10.46 3.98
CA PRO A 51 -10.64 -10.69 2.54
C PRO A 51 -9.34 -11.42 2.22
N ARG A 52 -9.37 -12.26 1.17
CA ARG A 52 -8.17 -12.95 0.69
C ARG A 52 -7.23 -12.00 -0.05
N HIS A 53 -7.79 -11.09 -0.85
CA HIS A 53 -7.05 -10.01 -1.49
C HIS A 53 -7.72 -8.68 -1.16
N GLY A 54 -7.00 -7.80 -0.48
CA GLY A 54 -7.62 -6.61 0.06
C GLY A 54 -6.74 -5.76 0.95
N MET A 55 -7.39 -4.78 1.58
CA MET A 55 -6.77 -3.90 2.55
C MET A 55 -7.64 -3.81 3.79
N VAL A 56 -7.00 -3.83 4.95
CA VAL A 56 -7.63 -3.60 6.25
C VAL A 56 -6.89 -2.45 6.91
N LEU A 57 -7.61 -1.41 7.31
CA LEU A 57 -7.07 -0.25 8.01
C LEU A 57 -7.75 -0.14 9.37
N ALA A 58 -7.01 -0.31 10.44
CA ALA A 58 -7.42 0.09 11.78
C ALA A 58 -7.02 1.55 12.02
N ALA A 59 -7.97 2.32 12.52
CA ALA A 59 -7.75 3.62 13.13
C ALA A 59 -8.19 3.54 14.58
N GLY A 60 -7.29 3.91 15.49
CA GLY A 60 -7.54 3.88 16.92
C GLY A 60 -7.07 5.15 17.60
N SER A 61 -7.67 5.43 18.75
CA SER A 61 -7.10 6.36 19.72
C SER A 61 -6.56 5.57 20.91
N PHE A 62 -5.39 5.96 21.42
CA PHE A 62 -4.77 5.31 22.58
C PHE A 62 -5.68 5.33 23.83
N LEU A 63 -6.56 6.31 23.92
CA LEU A 63 -7.48 6.54 25.04
C LEU A 63 -8.85 5.88 24.86
N SER A 64 -9.12 5.27 23.70
CA SER A 64 -10.42 4.65 23.38
C SER A 64 -10.45 3.17 23.78
N THR A 65 -11.63 2.71 24.21
CA THR A 65 -11.96 1.28 24.42
C THR A 65 -12.58 0.64 23.17
N GLY A 66 -12.68 1.40 22.08
CA GLY A 66 -13.10 0.91 20.77
C GLY A 66 -12.08 1.21 19.69
N SER A 67 -12.09 0.36 18.66
CA SER A 67 -11.26 0.46 17.46
C SER A 67 -12.16 0.54 16.23
N LEU A 68 -11.83 1.43 15.30
CA LEU A 68 -12.56 1.60 14.06
C LEU A 68 -11.76 0.99 12.93
N TRP A 69 -12.41 0.12 12.17
CA TRP A 69 -11.77 -0.62 11.09
C TRP A 69 -12.47 -0.32 9.78
N TYR A 70 -11.66 -0.13 8.75
CA TYR A 70 -12.09 -0.08 7.37
C TYR A 70 -11.50 -1.28 6.64
N MET A 71 -12.32 -1.96 5.86
CA MET A 71 -11.91 -3.14 5.13
C MET A 71 -12.35 -3.01 3.68
N VAL A 72 -11.50 -3.43 2.75
CA VAL A 72 -11.77 -3.49 1.32
C VAL A 72 -11.46 -4.89 0.85
N ASP A 73 -12.48 -5.55 0.30
CA ASP A 73 -12.35 -6.80 -0.44
C ASP A 73 -12.25 -6.46 -1.94
N LEU A 74 -11.06 -6.62 -2.51
CA LEU A 74 -10.79 -6.28 -3.91
C LEU A 74 -11.32 -7.34 -4.89
N GLU A 75 -11.58 -8.57 -4.41
CA GLU A 75 -12.17 -9.63 -5.22
C GLU A 75 -13.68 -9.46 -5.32
N ARG A 76 -14.33 -9.19 -4.19
CA ARG A 76 -15.78 -9.03 -4.10
C ARG A 76 -16.24 -7.62 -4.46
N GLY A 77 -15.35 -6.63 -4.47
CA GLY A 77 -15.69 -5.23 -4.72
C GLY A 77 -16.57 -4.66 -3.62
N GLU A 78 -16.26 -4.99 -2.37
CA GLU A 78 -17.01 -4.58 -1.18
C GLU A 78 -16.10 -3.80 -0.22
N ALA A 79 -16.63 -2.76 0.39
CA ALA A 79 -15.99 -2.04 1.48
C ALA A 79 -16.82 -2.18 2.74
N SER A 80 -16.16 -2.35 3.89
CA SER A 80 -16.81 -2.47 5.20
C SER A 80 -16.25 -1.45 6.20
N ARG A 81 -17.15 -0.89 7.02
CA ARG A 81 -16.83 -0.15 8.25
C ARG A 81 -17.23 -1.01 9.43
N ILE A 82 -16.30 -1.26 10.34
CA ILE A 82 -16.52 -2.08 11.53
C ILE A 82 -16.10 -1.27 12.76
N LEU A 83 -17.04 -1.06 13.67
CA LEU A 83 -16.75 -0.53 15.00
C LEU A 83 -16.64 -1.71 15.96
N ALA A 84 -15.46 -1.91 16.53
CA ALA A 84 -15.20 -2.95 17.51
C ALA A 84 -15.00 -2.33 18.90
N ARG A 85 -15.43 -3.04 19.94
CA ARG A 85 -15.16 -2.74 21.34
C ARG A 85 -14.21 -3.79 21.88
N ASP A 86 -13.15 -3.33 22.53
CA ASP A 86 -12.11 -4.18 23.07
C ASP A 86 -12.24 -4.26 24.60
N ASP A 87 -12.61 -5.43 25.10
CA ASP A 87 -12.48 -5.77 26.52
C ASP A 87 -11.06 -6.29 26.76
N ARG A 88 -10.22 -5.40 27.28
CA ARG A 88 -8.82 -5.72 27.60
C ARG A 88 -8.68 -6.68 28.77
N THR A 89 -9.67 -6.76 29.65
CA THR A 89 -9.64 -7.65 30.83
C THR A 89 -10.01 -9.09 30.45
N ALA A 90 -11.00 -9.25 29.57
CA ALA A 90 -11.40 -10.55 29.04
C ALA A 90 -10.63 -10.96 27.77
N HIS A 91 -9.72 -10.10 27.27
CA HIS A 91 -9.04 -10.26 25.98
C HIS A 91 -10.00 -10.56 24.83
N LYS A 92 -11.13 -9.85 24.80
CA LYS A 92 -12.23 -10.09 23.87
C LYS A 92 -12.52 -8.86 23.03
N THR A 93 -12.76 -9.06 21.74
CA THR A 93 -13.21 -8.02 20.82
C THR A 93 -14.63 -8.32 20.37
N ASP A 94 -15.54 -7.38 20.60
CA ASP A 94 -16.95 -7.47 20.20
C ASP A 94 -17.24 -6.48 19.07
N ILE A 95 -17.94 -6.91 18.03
CA ILE A 95 -18.39 -6.02 16.95
C ILE A 95 -19.65 -5.31 17.38
N VAL A 96 -19.56 -3.98 17.49
CA VAL A 96 -20.66 -3.09 17.90
C VAL A 96 -21.45 -2.64 16.68
N GLU A 97 -20.77 -2.37 15.57
CA GLU A 97 -21.39 -1.93 14.32
C GLU A 97 -20.63 -2.53 13.14
N HIS A 98 -21.36 -2.95 12.11
CA HIS A 98 -20.77 -3.41 10.86
C HIS A 98 -21.66 -2.98 9.69
N THR A 99 -21.11 -2.15 8.81
CA THR A 99 -21.75 -1.73 7.57
C THR A 99 -20.88 -2.15 6.39
N THR A 100 -21.47 -2.81 5.40
CA THR A 100 -20.80 -3.16 4.13
C THR A 100 -21.53 -2.51 2.95
N ARG A 101 -20.78 -2.03 1.97
CA ARG A 101 -21.30 -1.39 0.76
C ARG A 101 -20.52 -1.85 -0.48
N PRO A 102 -21.18 -1.94 -1.65
CA PRO A 102 -20.49 -2.18 -2.90
C PRO A 102 -19.59 -0.99 -3.26
N ILE A 103 -18.44 -1.28 -3.87
CA ILE A 103 -17.48 -0.28 -4.33
C ILE A 103 -17.79 0.08 -5.79
N PRO A 104 -17.93 1.37 -6.14
CA PRO A 104 -18.04 1.80 -7.53
C PRO A 104 -16.83 1.34 -8.37
N PRO A 105 -17.00 0.98 -9.66
CA PRO A 105 -15.90 0.47 -10.49
C PRO A 105 -14.66 1.36 -10.53
N ASP A 106 -14.84 2.68 -10.62
CA ASP A 106 -13.73 3.65 -10.67
C ASP A 106 -12.94 3.70 -9.34
N ASP A 107 -13.66 3.60 -8.21
CA ASP A 107 -13.06 3.53 -6.89
C ASP A 107 -12.33 2.20 -6.69
N LEU A 108 -12.90 1.09 -7.18
CA LEU A 108 -12.27 -0.23 -7.13
C LEU A 108 -10.97 -0.26 -7.94
N ALA A 109 -10.99 0.27 -9.16
CA ALA A 109 -9.80 0.38 -10.01
C ALA A 109 -8.73 1.27 -9.35
N THR A 110 -9.13 2.33 -8.66
CA THR A 110 -8.22 3.21 -7.92
C THR A 110 -7.64 2.52 -6.69
N LEU A 111 -8.45 1.82 -5.90
CA LEU A 111 -8.00 1.05 -4.74
C LEU A 111 -7.02 -0.06 -5.13
N ARG A 112 -7.23 -0.73 -6.28
CA ARG A 112 -6.27 -1.71 -6.82
C ARG A 112 -4.93 -1.06 -7.13
N ARG A 113 -4.90 0.05 -7.86
CA ARG A 113 -3.66 0.78 -8.15
C ARG A 113 -2.94 1.25 -6.89
N ILE A 114 -3.68 1.71 -5.89
CA ILE A 114 -3.12 2.10 -4.60
C ILE A 114 -2.50 0.87 -3.91
N ALA A 115 -3.22 -0.25 -3.85
CA ALA A 115 -2.72 -1.48 -3.23
C ALA A 115 -1.43 -1.98 -3.90
N ASP A 116 -1.41 -2.02 -5.23
CA ASP A 116 -0.23 -2.38 -6.02
C ASP A 116 0.95 -1.43 -5.75
N GLY A 117 0.67 -0.12 -5.69
CA GLY A 117 1.67 0.91 -5.38
C GLY A 117 2.25 0.77 -3.97
N ILE A 118 1.41 0.46 -2.97
CA ILE A 118 1.88 0.17 -1.62
C ILE A 118 2.71 -1.11 -1.64
N TRP A 119 2.24 -2.19 -2.29
CA TRP A 119 2.98 -3.45 -2.40
C TRP A 119 4.38 -3.29 -3.00
N ALA A 120 4.49 -2.50 -4.06
CA ALA A 120 5.75 -2.17 -4.74
C ALA A 120 6.67 -1.24 -3.93
N SER A 121 6.15 -0.53 -2.91
CA SER A 121 6.95 0.40 -2.12
C SER A 121 8.03 -0.32 -1.31
N THR A 122 9.26 0.20 -1.36
CA THR A 122 10.40 -0.32 -0.59
C THR A 122 10.44 0.23 0.84
N GLY A 123 9.90 1.43 1.06
CA GLY A 123 9.88 2.17 2.32
C GLY A 123 8.59 2.00 3.15
N PRO A 124 8.61 2.37 4.45
CA PRO A 124 7.39 2.40 5.25
C PRO A 124 6.46 3.44 4.65
N LEU A 125 5.16 3.23 4.78
CA LEU A 125 4.25 4.30 4.44
C LEU A 125 4.53 5.50 5.37
N PRO A 126 4.63 6.70 4.81
CA PRO A 126 4.88 7.89 5.59
C PRO A 126 3.72 8.15 6.54
N THR A 127 3.98 8.94 7.58
CA THR A 127 3.02 9.21 8.65
C THR A 127 3.05 10.69 8.98
N VAL A 128 1.87 11.30 9.13
CA VAL A 128 1.72 12.64 9.68
C VAL A 128 1.35 12.52 11.17
N MET A 129 2.07 13.25 12.03
CA MET A 129 1.78 13.25 13.45
C MET A 129 0.41 13.86 13.74
N ALA A 130 -0.39 13.15 14.52
CA ALA A 130 -1.64 13.62 15.10
C ALA A 130 -1.72 13.15 16.55
N THR A 131 -2.26 14.01 17.42
CA THR A 131 -2.36 13.73 18.85
C THR A 131 -3.32 12.57 19.11
N ASP A 132 -2.93 11.66 20.01
CA ASP A 132 -3.75 10.54 20.49
C ASP A 132 -4.33 9.62 19.42
N ALA A 133 -3.71 9.56 18.24
CA ALA A 133 -4.11 8.70 17.14
C ALA A 133 -3.00 7.70 16.78
N ALA A 134 -3.40 6.55 16.24
CA ALA A 134 -2.51 5.62 15.56
C ALA A 134 -3.26 4.90 14.44
N TRP A 135 -2.50 4.41 13.47
CA TRP A 135 -3.02 3.67 12.33
C TRP A 135 -2.24 2.39 12.12
N ASP A 136 -2.92 1.38 11.58
CA ASP A 136 -2.35 0.08 11.25
C ASP A 136 -3.03 -0.42 9.96
N LEU A 137 -2.25 -0.59 8.90
CA LEU A 137 -2.70 -1.03 7.59
C LEU A 137 -2.13 -2.42 7.31
N TRP A 138 -3.02 -3.36 7.02
CA TRP A 138 -2.69 -4.67 6.49
C TRP A 138 -3.10 -4.73 5.03
N GLN A 139 -2.17 -5.10 4.16
CA GLN A 139 -2.44 -5.53 2.79
C GLN A 139 -2.40 -7.05 2.72
N LEU A 140 -3.44 -7.62 2.14
CA LEU A 140 -3.66 -9.06 2.05
C LEU A 140 -3.56 -9.46 0.57
N ASP A 141 -2.69 -10.41 0.28
CA ASP A 141 -2.47 -11.01 -1.04
C ASP A 141 -2.35 -12.54 -0.89
N GLY A 142 -3.49 -13.21 -0.74
CA GLY A 142 -3.53 -14.63 -0.43
C GLY A 142 -2.93 -14.93 0.95
N ASP A 143 -1.81 -15.65 0.97
CA ASP A 143 -1.07 -16.00 2.20
C ASP A 143 0.00 -14.95 2.56
N ASP A 144 0.20 -13.95 1.70
CA ASP A 144 1.13 -12.86 1.91
C ASP A 144 0.42 -11.68 2.59
N VAL A 145 1.02 -11.22 3.70
CA VAL A 145 0.54 -10.05 4.42
C VAL A 145 1.67 -9.05 4.52
N ARG A 146 1.40 -7.82 4.08
CA ARG A 146 2.24 -6.66 4.37
C ARG A 146 1.55 -5.80 5.41
N ARG A 147 2.30 -5.39 6.41
CA ARG A 147 1.81 -4.51 7.48
C ARG A 147 2.65 -3.24 7.54
N ASP A 148 1.98 -2.10 7.58
CA ASP A 148 2.57 -0.81 7.87
C ASP A 148 1.74 -0.12 8.97
N PHE A 149 2.38 0.57 9.91
CA PHE A 149 1.71 1.21 11.04
C PHE A 149 2.51 2.41 11.54
N GLY A 150 1.84 3.30 12.28
CA GLY A 150 2.51 4.47 12.86
C GLY A 150 1.62 5.27 13.82
N PRO A 151 2.22 6.14 14.66
CA PRO A 151 1.48 7.11 15.46
C PRO A 151 0.95 8.25 14.58
N GLY A 152 -0.25 8.75 14.85
CA GLY A 152 -0.90 9.76 14.03
C GLY A 152 -1.71 9.16 12.89
N ASP A 153 -1.54 9.70 11.68
CA ASP A 153 -2.28 9.33 10.47
C ASP A 153 -1.35 8.87 9.34
N PRO A 154 -1.79 7.94 8.47
CA PRO A 154 -1.01 7.56 7.31
C PRO A 154 -0.93 8.74 6.33
N ASP A 155 0.20 8.85 5.63
CA ASP A 155 0.42 9.82 4.55
C ASP A 155 0.63 9.10 3.20
N GLY A 156 0.76 9.87 2.11
CA GLY A 156 0.96 9.33 0.76
C GLY A 156 -0.15 8.35 0.36
N LEU A 157 0.23 7.18 -0.19
CA LEU A 157 -0.73 6.15 -0.62
C LEU A 157 -1.62 5.63 0.52
N GLY A 158 -1.12 5.60 1.76
CA GLY A 158 -1.92 5.19 2.91
C GLY A 158 -3.05 6.19 3.23
N LYS A 159 -2.79 7.49 3.03
CA LYS A 159 -3.80 8.54 3.15
C LYS A 159 -4.86 8.44 2.07
N GLU A 160 -4.45 8.23 0.82
CA GLU A 160 -5.37 8.08 -0.30
C GLU A 160 -6.31 6.87 -0.10
N ALA A 161 -5.75 5.72 0.31
CA ALA A 161 -6.53 4.53 0.67
C ALA A 161 -7.55 4.85 1.78
N LYS A 162 -7.08 5.44 2.90
CA LYS A 162 -7.93 5.81 4.05
C LYS A 162 -9.09 6.70 3.61
N GLN A 163 -8.84 7.73 2.80
CA GLN A 163 -9.87 8.67 2.35
C GLN A 163 -10.95 8.00 1.49
N ILE A 164 -10.55 7.12 0.56
CA ILE A 164 -11.50 6.37 -0.28
C ILE A 164 -12.31 5.42 0.59
N MET A 165 -11.66 4.64 1.45
CA MET A 165 -12.34 3.72 2.37
C MET A 165 -13.37 4.45 3.24
N GLN A 166 -12.97 5.57 3.85
CA GLN A 166 -13.86 6.38 4.68
C GLN A 166 -15.04 6.94 3.88
N ARG A 167 -14.83 7.40 2.65
CA ARG A 167 -15.91 7.89 1.79
C ARG A 167 -16.89 6.77 1.39
N LEU A 168 -16.39 5.56 1.13
CA LEU A 168 -17.21 4.43 0.69
C LEU A 168 -18.18 3.95 1.78
N VAL A 169 -17.74 3.94 3.04
CA VAL A 169 -18.50 3.34 4.16
C VAL A 169 -18.78 4.31 5.31
N GLY A 170 -18.45 5.58 5.16
CA GLY A 170 -18.72 6.63 6.12
C GLY A 170 -20.16 7.12 6.07
N VAL A 171 -20.75 7.29 7.26
CA VAL A 171 -21.79 8.28 7.53
C VAL A 171 -21.06 9.51 8.07
N ALA A 172 -21.51 10.73 7.74
CA ALA A 172 -20.91 12.00 8.19
C ALA A 172 -20.48 11.93 9.67
N ALA A 173 -19.28 12.43 9.98
CA ALA A 173 -18.82 12.54 11.35
C ALA A 173 -19.88 13.23 12.22
N PRO A 174 -20.11 12.80 13.48
CA PRO A 174 -20.90 13.62 14.39
C PRO A 174 -20.22 14.99 14.52
N ALA A 175 -21.02 16.04 14.32
CA ALA A 175 -20.63 17.43 14.48
C ALA A 175 -20.21 17.75 15.92
#